data_AF-A0A963FS70-F1
#
_entry.id   AF-A0A963FS70-F1
#
_cell.length_a   1.000
_cell.length_b   1.000
_cell.length_c   1.000
_cell.angle_alpha   90.00
_cell.angle_beta   90.00
_cell.angle_gamma   90.00
#
_symmetry.space_group_name_H-M   'P 1'
#
loop_
_entity.id
_entity.type
_entity.pdbx_description
1 polymer ?
#
loop_
_entity_poly.entity_id
_entity_poly.type
_entity_poly.pdbx_seq_one_letter_code
_entity_poly.pdbx_strand_id
1 'polypeptide(L)'
;MTQRLREIPYNYTSFSDREIVIRLLGEDAWQTLDGLRGERVTGRSARMLYEVLGDIWVVMRNPYLQDDLLGNQKRREALVEALRHRLREVEKRRLESAGEDQDRSAKVMRLVLAAQEAVDQFQRLFDETGALRRRVLQVLSQHTRKDNICFDGHARVSHVTDATDWRVEYPFVVLYPDTEEEIGALVRDCISLGLTIIPRGGGTGYTGGAVPLDPRSVVINTEKLLAMSPVEECVLPGLDGPMASAYATIRTGAGVVTARVSEAAAAAGRVFAVDPTSAEASCIGGNVAMNAGGKKAVLWGTALDNLAWWKMVTPDGNWLEVERLEHNFGKIHEQETVHFRLKRFDAEGERLISEEILSMPGASCRKEGLGKDVTDKFLGGVPGVQKEGTDGIIV
;
A
#
# COMPACT_ATOMS: atom_id res chain seq x y z
N MET A 1 21.61 -25.99 17.17
CA MET A 1 21.18 -25.07 16.11
C MET A 1 21.97 -25.39 14.85
N THR A 2 21.43 -26.19 13.94
CA THR A 2 22.02 -26.41 12.61
C THR A 2 21.98 -25.08 11.86
N GLN A 3 23.15 -24.53 11.56
CA GLN A 3 23.29 -23.28 10.82
C GLN A 3 22.54 -23.43 9.49
N ARG A 4 21.49 -22.62 9.25
CA ARG A 4 20.79 -22.59 7.95
C ARG A 4 21.81 -22.12 6.89
N LEU A 5 22.42 -23.06 6.19
CA LEU A 5 23.25 -22.79 5.02
C LEU A 5 22.34 -22.22 3.94
N ARG A 6 22.44 -20.91 3.67
CA ARG A 6 21.87 -20.29 2.47
C ARG A 6 22.75 -20.65 1.28
N GLU A 7 22.16 -21.22 0.24
CA GLU A 7 22.82 -21.59 -1.01
C GLU A 7 22.67 -20.51 -2.07
N ILE A 8 21.60 -19.69 -2.00
CA ILE A 8 21.48 -18.49 -2.82
C ILE A 8 22.43 -17.43 -2.25
N PRO A 9 23.43 -16.98 -3.04
CA PRO A 9 24.35 -15.94 -2.59
C PRO A 9 23.62 -14.60 -2.48
N TYR A 10 24.04 -13.76 -1.54
CA TYR A 10 23.56 -12.38 -1.39
C TYR A 10 22.04 -12.22 -1.25
N ASN A 11 21.32 -13.23 -0.75
CA ASN A 11 19.93 -13.07 -0.34
C ASN A 11 19.88 -12.17 0.91
N TYR A 12 19.52 -10.89 0.72
CA TYR A 12 19.34 -9.91 1.80
C TYR A 12 17.88 -9.80 2.27
N THR A 13 17.00 -10.69 1.79
CA THR A 13 15.59 -10.69 2.15
C THR A 13 15.29 -11.69 3.28
N SER A 14 14.11 -11.56 3.88
CA SER A 14 13.57 -12.51 4.87
C SER A 14 13.18 -13.85 4.23
N PHE A 15 13.00 -13.91 2.92
CA PHE A 15 12.69 -15.14 2.20
C PHE A 15 13.84 -16.15 2.29
N SER A 16 13.48 -17.41 2.50
CA SER A 16 14.35 -18.57 2.39
C SER A 16 14.63 -18.93 0.93
N ASP A 17 15.69 -19.71 0.70
CA ASP A 17 15.99 -20.22 -0.64
C ASP A 17 14.82 -21.00 -1.24
N ARG A 18 14.07 -21.73 -0.39
CA ARG A 18 12.84 -22.43 -0.80
C ARG A 18 11.84 -21.46 -1.41
N GLU A 19 11.53 -20.38 -0.71
CA GLU A 19 10.53 -19.41 -1.16
C GLU A 19 10.97 -18.68 -2.43
N ILE A 20 12.27 -18.36 -2.56
CA ILE A 20 12.81 -17.75 -3.77
C ILE A 20 12.71 -18.71 -4.96
N VAL A 21 13.14 -19.97 -4.79
CA VAL A 21 13.03 -21.00 -5.83
C VAL A 21 11.58 -21.20 -6.25
N ILE A 22 10.64 -21.30 -5.31
CA ILE A 22 9.22 -21.48 -5.63
C ILE A 22 8.68 -20.28 -6.41
N ARG A 23 9.04 -19.06 -6.02
CA ARG A 23 8.59 -17.84 -6.72
C ARG A 23 9.16 -17.72 -8.13
N LEU A 24 10.39 -18.16 -8.36
CA LEU A 24 11.06 -18.04 -9.66
C LEU A 24 10.81 -19.24 -10.58
N LEU A 25 10.77 -20.45 -10.03
CA LEU A 25 10.76 -21.71 -10.79
C LEU A 25 9.55 -22.62 -10.50
N GLY A 26 8.77 -22.35 -9.46
CA GLY A 26 7.64 -23.19 -9.03
C GLY A 26 7.98 -24.26 -7.98
N GLU A 27 6.94 -24.85 -7.38
CA GLU A 27 7.05 -25.86 -6.33
C GLU A 27 7.72 -27.15 -6.82
N ASP A 28 7.42 -27.61 -8.04
CA ASP A 28 8.00 -28.82 -8.63
C ASP A 28 9.53 -28.72 -8.79
N ALA A 29 10.03 -27.53 -9.13
CA ALA A 29 11.46 -27.25 -9.24
C ALA A 29 12.13 -27.31 -7.86
N TRP A 30 11.48 -26.79 -6.81
CA TRP A 30 11.98 -26.92 -5.44
C TRP A 30 12.05 -28.39 -5.01
N GLN A 31 11.01 -29.18 -5.23
CA GLN A 31 11.00 -30.60 -4.89
C GLN A 31 12.12 -31.36 -5.63
N THR A 32 12.34 -31.04 -6.90
CA THR A 32 13.43 -31.62 -7.70
C THR A 32 14.80 -31.24 -7.13
N LEU A 33 15.01 -29.97 -6.76
CA LEU A 33 16.24 -29.49 -6.13
C LEU A 33 16.52 -30.15 -4.78
N ASP A 34 15.49 -30.31 -3.95
CA ASP A 34 15.62 -30.91 -2.62
C ASP A 34 15.93 -32.41 -2.71
N GLY A 35 15.31 -33.12 -3.65
CA GLY A 35 15.67 -34.51 -3.97
C GLY A 35 17.14 -34.66 -4.40
N LEU A 36 17.60 -33.81 -5.34
CA LEU A 36 18.99 -33.81 -5.82
C LEU A 36 20.01 -33.41 -4.74
N ARG A 37 19.60 -32.67 -3.69
CA ARG A 37 20.48 -32.33 -2.56
C ARG A 37 20.88 -33.57 -1.75
N GLY A 38 19.97 -34.54 -1.60
CA GLY A 38 20.24 -35.80 -0.90
C GLY A 38 21.24 -36.71 -1.60
N GLU A 39 21.42 -36.55 -2.91
CA GLU A 39 22.23 -37.42 -3.79
C GLU A 39 23.66 -36.88 -4.05
N ARG A 40 24.07 -35.78 -3.38
CA ARG A 40 25.21 -34.94 -3.80
C ARG A 40 26.58 -35.66 -3.95
N VAL A 41 27.10 -35.68 -5.19
CA VAL A 41 28.51 -36.00 -5.53
C VAL A 41 29.37 -34.73 -5.77
N THR A 42 28.86 -33.72 -6.50
CA THR A 42 29.54 -32.40 -6.68
C THR A 42 28.52 -31.25 -6.65
N GLY A 43 28.77 -30.21 -5.84
CA GLY A 43 27.83 -29.09 -5.62
C GLY A 43 27.91 -27.94 -6.65
N ARG A 44 28.73 -28.07 -7.70
CA ARG A 44 29.09 -26.94 -8.58
C ARG A 44 27.96 -26.50 -9.52
N SER A 45 27.23 -27.43 -10.13
CA SER A 45 26.07 -27.10 -10.98
C SER A 45 24.92 -26.49 -10.17
N ALA A 46 24.67 -27.02 -8.97
CA ALA A 46 23.68 -26.46 -8.05
C ALA A 46 24.05 -25.03 -7.65
N ARG A 47 25.32 -24.77 -7.32
CA ARG A 47 25.81 -23.43 -7.02
C ARG A 47 25.61 -22.45 -8.19
N MET A 48 25.92 -22.85 -9.42
CA MET A 48 25.71 -22.01 -10.61
C MET A 48 24.22 -21.67 -10.81
N LEU A 49 23.33 -22.63 -10.58
CA LEU A 49 21.88 -22.39 -10.64
C LEU A 49 21.43 -21.40 -9.54
N TYR A 50 21.88 -21.59 -8.29
CA TYR A 50 21.55 -20.65 -7.21
C TYR A 50 22.15 -19.25 -7.42
N GLU A 51 23.31 -19.13 -8.06
CA GLU A 51 23.86 -17.84 -8.51
C GLU A 51 22.95 -17.16 -9.54
N VAL A 52 22.42 -17.90 -10.52
CA VAL A 52 21.45 -17.37 -11.50
C VAL A 52 20.18 -16.88 -10.80
N LEU A 53 19.61 -17.69 -9.91
CA LEU A 53 18.40 -17.31 -9.17
C LEU A 53 18.64 -16.12 -8.22
N GLY A 54 19.82 -16.07 -7.60
CA GLY A 54 20.23 -14.97 -6.74
C GLY A 54 20.35 -13.65 -7.49
N ASP A 55 21.00 -13.65 -8.65
CA ASP A 55 21.14 -12.46 -9.50
C ASP A 55 19.77 -11.93 -9.96
N ILE A 56 18.86 -12.82 -10.40
CA ILE A 56 17.48 -12.45 -10.74
C ILE A 56 16.75 -11.85 -9.53
N TRP A 57 16.80 -12.55 -8.39
CA TRP A 57 16.10 -12.14 -7.17
C TRP A 57 16.58 -10.78 -6.63
N VAL A 58 17.88 -10.57 -6.58
CA VAL A 58 18.49 -9.32 -6.09
C VAL A 58 18.03 -8.13 -6.94
N VAL A 59 17.98 -8.27 -8.26
CA VAL A 59 17.48 -7.21 -9.14
C VAL A 59 15.97 -7.02 -8.97
N MET A 60 15.18 -8.09 -8.93
CA MET A 60 13.74 -8.01 -8.72
C MET A 60 13.36 -7.33 -7.40
N ARG A 61 14.21 -7.42 -6.37
CA ARG A 61 13.97 -6.87 -5.03
C ARG A 61 14.71 -5.56 -4.75
N ASN A 62 15.37 -4.98 -5.74
CA ASN A 62 16.10 -3.72 -5.58
C ASN A 62 15.71 -2.71 -6.66
N PRO A 63 14.82 -1.74 -6.33
CA PRO A 63 14.41 -0.68 -7.24
C PRO A 63 15.57 0.09 -7.90
N TYR A 64 16.67 0.31 -7.19
CA TYR A 64 17.83 1.02 -7.74
C TYR A 64 18.53 0.21 -8.84
N LEU A 65 18.64 -1.11 -8.68
CA LEU A 65 19.19 -1.98 -9.72
C LEU A 65 18.24 -2.08 -10.92
N GLN A 66 16.92 -2.12 -10.67
CA GLN A 66 15.93 -2.08 -11.76
C GLN A 66 16.08 -0.79 -12.56
N ASP A 67 16.15 0.36 -11.90
CA ASP A 67 16.26 1.66 -12.57
C ASP A 67 17.57 1.79 -13.36
N ASP A 68 18.71 1.33 -12.81
CA ASP A 68 19.99 1.29 -13.53
C ASP A 68 19.92 0.43 -14.79
N LEU A 69 19.34 -0.78 -14.69
CA LEU A 69 19.24 -1.71 -15.81
C LEU A 69 18.19 -1.28 -16.85
N LEU A 70 17.12 -0.60 -16.43
CA LEU A 70 16.16 0.05 -17.33
C LEU A 70 16.80 1.21 -18.09
N GLY A 71 17.66 1.99 -17.42
CA GLY A 71 18.38 3.12 -18.02
C GLY A 71 19.59 2.72 -18.87
N ASN A 72 20.11 1.50 -18.72
CA ASN A 72 21.33 1.04 -19.39
C ASN A 72 21.15 -0.34 -20.06
N GLN A 73 20.71 -0.30 -21.32
CA GLN A 73 20.49 -1.50 -22.13
C GLN A 73 21.73 -2.40 -22.22
N LYS A 74 22.94 -1.82 -22.34
CA LYS A 74 24.19 -2.61 -22.44
C LYS A 74 24.47 -3.41 -21.17
N ARG A 75 24.26 -2.82 -19.98
CA ARG A 75 24.42 -3.52 -18.70
C ARG A 75 23.37 -4.62 -18.54
N ARG A 76 22.12 -4.34 -18.94
CA ARG A 76 21.03 -5.31 -18.96
C ARG A 76 21.36 -6.53 -19.84
N GLU A 77 21.79 -6.30 -21.09
CA GLU A 77 22.17 -7.38 -22.01
C GLU A 77 23.36 -8.20 -21.49
N ALA A 78 24.38 -7.53 -20.92
CA ALA A 78 25.52 -8.20 -20.32
C ALA A 78 25.13 -9.09 -19.12
N LEU A 79 24.21 -8.62 -18.26
CA LEU A 79 23.68 -9.42 -17.15
C LEU A 79 22.93 -10.64 -17.68
N VAL A 80 21.98 -10.45 -18.60
CA VAL A 80 21.18 -11.56 -19.17
C VAL A 80 22.08 -12.59 -19.83
N GLU A 81 23.09 -12.16 -20.60
CA GLU A 81 24.03 -13.09 -21.23
C GLU A 81 24.89 -13.84 -20.20
N ALA A 82 25.30 -13.20 -19.10
CA ALA A 82 26.00 -13.88 -18.01
C ALA A 82 25.13 -14.97 -17.35
N LEU A 83 23.83 -14.71 -17.15
CA LEU A 83 22.88 -15.71 -16.64
C LEU A 83 22.75 -16.88 -17.61
N ARG A 84 22.55 -16.60 -18.90
CA ARG A 84 22.45 -17.61 -19.96
C ARG A 84 23.73 -18.44 -20.09
N HIS A 85 24.89 -17.82 -19.99
CA HIS A 85 26.18 -18.50 -19.99
C HIS A 85 26.29 -19.52 -18.84
N ARG A 86 25.93 -19.13 -17.60
CA ARG A 86 25.94 -20.06 -16.46
C ARG A 86 25.01 -21.25 -16.69
N LEU A 87 23.83 -21.03 -17.25
CA LEU A 87 22.90 -22.13 -17.57
C LEU A 87 23.46 -23.07 -18.64
N ARG A 88 24.15 -22.56 -19.67
CA ARG A 88 24.84 -23.40 -20.66
C ARG A 88 25.96 -24.24 -20.05
N GLU A 89 26.69 -23.71 -19.06
CA GLU A 89 27.71 -24.48 -18.33
C GLU A 89 27.11 -25.58 -17.45
N VAL A 90 25.93 -25.34 -16.84
CA VAL A 90 25.18 -26.37 -16.11
C VAL A 90 24.75 -27.49 -17.07
N GLU A 91 24.23 -27.12 -18.24
CA GLU A 91 23.79 -28.06 -19.27
C GLU A 91 24.93 -28.89 -19.86
N LYS A 92 26.08 -28.26 -20.13
CA LYS A 92 27.29 -28.95 -20.59
C LYS A 92 27.72 -30.05 -19.61
N ARG A 93 27.76 -29.73 -18.30
CA ARG A 93 28.09 -30.69 -17.25
C ARG A 93 27.08 -31.83 -17.15
N ARG A 94 25.79 -31.52 -17.32
CA ARG A 94 24.71 -32.52 -17.35
C ARG A 94 24.93 -33.52 -18.48
N LEU A 95 25.31 -33.06 -19.66
CA LEU A 95 25.61 -33.91 -20.82
C LEU A 95 26.85 -34.76 -20.61
N GLU A 96 27.91 -34.20 -20.01
CA GLU A 96 29.15 -34.92 -19.68
C GLU A 96 28.91 -36.09 -18.69
N SER A 97 28.00 -35.93 -17.72
CA SER A 97 27.64 -36.97 -16.75
C SER A 97 26.37 -37.76 -17.10
N ALA A 98 25.77 -37.55 -18.28
CA ALA A 98 24.45 -38.12 -18.60
C ALA A 98 24.45 -39.65 -18.69
N GLY A 99 25.59 -40.26 -19.04
CA GLY A 99 25.74 -41.71 -19.10
C GLY A 99 25.85 -42.40 -17.75
N GLU A 100 26.13 -41.65 -16.67
CA GLU A 100 26.31 -42.21 -15.32
C GLU A 100 24.96 -42.39 -14.60
N ASP A 101 24.03 -41.45 -14.80
CA ASP A 101 22.72 -41.44 -14.15
C ASP A 101 21.68 -40.70 -15.02
N GLN A 102 20.86 -41.47 -15.74
CA GLN A 102 19.85 -40.94 -16.65
C GLN A 102 18.71 -40.24 -15.91
N ASP A 103 18.31 -40.72 -14.74
CA ASP A 103 17.21 -40.13 -13.96
C ASP A 103 17.64 -38.77 -13.41
N ARG A 104 18.84 -38.69 -12.82
CA ARG A 104 19.44 -37.43 -12.38
C ARG A 104 19.61 -36.46 -13.54
N SER A 105 20.06 -36.93 -14.70
CA SER A 105 20.21 -36.09 -15.89
C SER A 105 18.85 -35.51 -16.33
N ALA A 106 17.78 -36.30 -16.32
CA ALA A 106 16.42 -35.82 -16.63
C ALA A 106 15.92 -34.77 -15.62
N LYS A 107 16.15 -34.99 -14.31
CA LYS A 107 15.82 -34.02 -13.24
C LYS A 107 16.56 -32.68 -13.45
N VAL A 108 17.86 -32.72 -13.73
CA VAL A 108 18.66 -31.51 -13.97
C VAL A 108 18.19 -30.78 -15.23
N MET A 109 17.84 -31.50 -16.30
CA MET A 109 17.30 -30.90 -17.53
C MET A 109 16.02 -30.09 -17.25
N ARG A 110 15.10 -30.62 -16.43
CA ARG A 110 13.88 -29.89 -16.03
C ARG A 110 14.20 -28.60 -15.29
N LEU A 111 15.18 -28.62 -14.39
CA LEU A 111 15.62 -27.42 -13.67
C LEU A 111 16.26 -26.38 -14.58
N VAL A 112 17.08 -26.80 -15.54
CA VAL A 112 17.69 -25.90 -16.53
C VAL A 112 16.62 -25.24 -17.39
N LEU A 113 15.63 -26.00 -17.86
CA LEU A 113 14.51 -25.45 -18.65
C LEU A 113 13.69 -24.44 -17.84
N ALA A 114 13.35 -24.76 -16.58
CA ALA A 114 12.65 -23.82 -15.71
C ALA A 114 13.47 -22.54 -15.48
N ALA A 115 14.78 -22.66 -15.28
CA ALA A 115 15.67 -21.51 -15.08
C ALA A 115 15.86 -20.67 -16.35
N GLN A 116 15.87 -21.30 -17.54
CA GLN A 116 15.89 -20.59 -18.81
C GLN A 116 14.62 -19.74 -18.98
N GLU A 117 13.45 -20.32 -18.70
CA GLU A 117 12.19 -19.59 -18.73
C GLU A 117 12.17 -18.44 -17.71
N ALA A 118 12.72 -18.64 -16.50
CA ALA A 118 12.85 -17.56 -15.51
C ALA A 118 13.77 -16.42 -15.98
N VAL A 119 14.86 -16.72 -16.69
CA VAL A 119 15.72 -15.69 -17.32
C VAL A 119 14.98 -14.96 -18.44
N ASP A 120 14.18 -15.66 -19.25
CA ASP A 120 13.39 -15.06 -20.31
C ASP A 120 12.29 -14.15 -19.75
N GLN A 121 11.62 -14.56 -18.67
CA GLN A 121 10.67 -13.72 -17.93
C GLN A 121 11.35 -12.49 -17.33
N PHE A 122 12.52 -12.68 -16.71
CA PHE A 122 13.31 -11.58 -16.16
C PHE A 122 13.72 -10.57 -17.23
N GLN A 123 14.06 -11.02 -18.43
CA GLN A 123 14.35 -10.13 -19.56
C GLN A 123 13.09 -9.36 -20.01
N ARG A 124 11.97 -10.06 -20.22
CA ARG A 124 10.69 -9.44 -20.64
C ARG A 124 10.19 -8.38 -19.65
N LEU A 125 10.41 -8.61 -18.35
CA LEU A 125 10.01 -7.69 -17.28
C LEU A 125 10.50 -6.26 -17.51
N PHE A 126 11.71 -6.06 -18.03
CA PHE A 126 12.25 -4.72 -18.27
C PHE A 126 11.49 -3.98 -19.38
N ASP A 127 11.17 -4.68 -20.47
CA ASP A 127 10.47 -4.08 -21.61
C ASP A 127 9.02 -3.77 -21.23
N GLU A 128 8.35 -4.69 -20.51
CA GLU A 128 7.01 -4.50 -19.96
C GLU A 128 6.97 -3.33 -18.96
N THR A 129 7.93 -3.27 -18.03
CA THR A 129 8.06 -2.18 -17.05
C THR A 129 8.27 -0.84 -17.76
N GLY A 130 9.19 -0.78 -18.73
CA GLY A 130 9.44 0.43 -19.51
C GLY A 130 8.22 0.89 -20.29
N ALA A 131 7.47 -0.04 -20.90
CA ALA A 131 6.23 0.27 -21.60
C ALA A 131 5.14 0.79 -20.65
N LEU A 132 4.97 0.16 -19.48
CA LEU A 132 4.00 0.61 -18.49
C LEU A 132 4.37 1.98 -17.91
N ARG A 133 5.65 2.23 -17.58
CA ARG A 133 6.11 3.56 -17.11
C ARG A 133 5.78 4.67 -18.12
N ARG A 134 5.99 4.42 -19.42
CA ARG A 134 5.64 5.38 -20.47
C ARG A 134 4.13 5.67 -20.52
N ARG A 135 3.29 4.63 -20.44
CA ARG A 135 1.83 4.78 -20.42
C ARG A 135 1.35 5.54 -19.19
N VAL A 136 1.83 5.15 -18.00
CA VAL A 136 1.52 5.83 -16.73
C VAL A 136 1.91 7.30 -16.81
N LEU A 137 3.12 7.62 -17.25
CA LEU A 137 3.57 9.01 -17.38
C LEU A 137 2.73 9.79 -18.39
N GLN A 138 2.39 9.20 -19.54
CA GLN A 138 1.58 9.84 -20.58
C GLN A 138 0.16 10.18 -20.09
N VAL A 139 -0.45 9.27 -19.35
CA VAL A 139 -1.83 9.41 -18.86
C VAL A 139 -1.85 10.35 -17.65
N LEU A 140 -1.12 10.02 -16.58
CA LEU A 140 -1.22 10.74 -15.31
C LEU A 140 -0.63 12.16 -15.35
N SER A 141 0.30 12.45 -16.26
CA SER A 141 0.82 13.82 -16.41
C SER A 141 -0.17 14.83 -17.00
N GLN A 142 -1.37 14.37 -17.36
CA GLN A 142 -2.49 15.25 -17.72
C GLN A 142 -3.19 15.81 -16.48
N HIS A 143 -3.03 15.17 -15.32
CA HIS A 143 -3.75 15.50 -14.08
C HIS A 143 -2.83 16.02 -12.98
N THR A 144 -1.56 15.64 -12.98
CA THR A 144 -0.57 16.12 -12.01
C THR A 144 0.75 16.44 -12.69
N ARG A 145 1.65 17.10 -11.97
CA ARG A 145 2.98 17.42 -12.50
C ARG A 145 3.81 16.15 -12.68
N LYS A 146 4.71 16.15 -13.66
CA LYS A 146 5.54 14.97 -13.98
C LYS A 146 6.44 14.55 -12.82
N ASP A 147 6.93 15.51 -12.04
CA ASP A 147 7.74 15.30 -10.83
C ASP A 147 6.92 14.75 -9.64
N ASN A 148 5.59 14.75 -9.72
CA ASN A 148 4.73 14.05 -8.76
C ASN A 148 4.54 12.57 -9.11
N ILE A 149 5.07 12.09 -10.25
CA ILE A 149 4.93 10.70 -10.72
C ILE A 149 6.28 9.99 -10.57
N CYS A 150 6.51 9.42 -9.39
CA CYS A 150 7.83 8.95 -8.97
C CYS A 150 8.00 7.45 -9.16
N PHE A 151 8.86 7.07 -10.11
CA PHE A 151 9.26 5.68 -10.36
C PHE A 151 10.61 5.31 -9.72
N ASP A 152 11.31 6.29 -9.14
CA ASP A 152 12.67 6.13 -8.65
C ASP A 152 12.74 5.25 -7.40
N GLY A 153 13.92 4.67 -7.18
CA GLY A 153 14.17 3.82 -6.04
C GLY A 153 13.94 4.48 -4.67
N HIS A 154 14.16 5.78 -4.50
CA HIS A 154 13.96 6.43 -3.21
C HIS A 154 12.47 6.49 -2.86
N ALA A 155 11.63 6.99 -3.77
CA ALA A 155 10.19 7.04 -3.56
C ALA A 155 9.63 5.62 -3.29
N ARG A 156 9.99 4.64 -4.10
CA ARG A 156 9.48 3.26 -3.97
C ARG A 156 9.93 2.58 -2.68
N VAL A 157 11.17 2.79 -2.25
CA VAL A 157 11.69 2.21 -0.99
C VAL A 157 11.06 2.87 0.24
N SER A 158 10.84 4.18 0.24
CA SER A 158 10.20 4.88 1.35
C SER A 158 8.71 4.54 1.54
N HIS A 159 8.08 3.93 0.52
CA HIS A 159 6.64 3.60 0.48
C HIS A 159 6.38 2.08 0.40
N VAL A 160 7.39 1.26 0.66
CA VAL A 160 7.28 -0.22 0.63
C VAL A 160 6.59 -0.79 1.88
N THR A 161 6.46 0.00 2.95
CA THR A 161 5.95 -0.48 4.24
C THR A 161 5.34 0.62 5.09
N ASP A 162 4.53 0.25 6.07
CA ASP A 162 4.09 1.10 7.18
C ASP A 162 4.87 0.74 8.47
N ALA A 163 4.36 1.11 9.64
CA ALA A 163 5.04 0.85 10.91
C ALA A 163 5.10 -0.64 11.29
N THR A 164 4.41 -1.53 10.56
CA THR A 164 4.58 -2.99 10.69
C THR A 164 5.96 -3.47 10.26
N ASP A 165 6.69 -2.66 9.48
CA ASP A 165 7.97 -3.03 8.85
C ASP A 165 7.85 -4.22 7.87
N TRP A 166 6.63 -4.58 7.48
CA TRP A 166 6.36 -5.66 6.54
C TRP A 166 6.63 -5.19 5.11
N ARG A 167 7.63 -5.79 4.45
CA ARG A 167 8.08 -5.44 3.08
C ARG A 167 7.77 -6.56 2.10
N VAL A 168 6.54 -6.59 1.59
CA VAL A 168 6.08 -7.64 0.66
C VAL A 168 6.43 -7.28 -0.76
N GLU A 169 5.86 -6.22 -1.33
CA GLU A 169 6.20 -5.71 -2.67
C GLU A 169 6.62 -4.24 -2.62
N TYR A 170 7.40 -3.82 -3.61
CA TYR A 170 7.63 -2.39 -3.86
C TYR A 170 6.51 -1.86 -4.73
N PRO A 171 6.01 -0.63 -4.48
CA PRO A 171 5.03 -0.04 -5.37
C PRO A 171 5.66 0.18 -6.76
N PHE A 172 4.85 0.08 -7.80
CA PHE A 172 5.24 0.37 -9.18
C PHE A 172 5.61 1.84 -9.34
N VAL A 173 4.79 2.72 -8.75
CA VAL A 173 4.91 4.17 -8.80
C VAL A 173 4.34 4.78 -7.52
N VAL A 174 4.89 5.91 -7.09
CA VAL A 174 4.35 6.73 -6.02
C VAL A 174 3.87 8.06 -6.62
N LEU A 175 2.66 8.47 -6.27
CA LEU A 175 2.05 9.73 -6.71
C LEU A 175 1.99 10.72 -5.55
N TYR A 176 2.36 11.98 -5.81
CA TYR A 176 2.35 13.07 -4.81
C TYR A 176 1.49 14.25 -5.29
N PRO A 177 0.15 14.09 -5.37
CA PRO A 177 -0.76 15.14 -5.82
C PRO A 177 -0.54 16.46 -5.06
N ASP A 178 -0.62 17.59 -5.77
CA ASP A 178 -0.49 18.92 -5.15
C ASP A 178 -1.80 19.39 -4.52
N THR A 179 -2.95 19.00 -5.10
CA THR A 179 -4.27 19.43 -4.66
C THR A 179 -5.26 18.27 -4.62
N GLU A 180 -6.36 18.46 -3.89
CA GLU A 180 -7.42 17.46 -3.78
C GLU A 180 -8.06 17.17 -5.15
N GLU A 181 -8.18 18.20 -6.00
CA GLU A 181 -8.82 18.13 -7.31
C GLU A 181 -8.15 17.13 -8.28
N GLU A 182 -6.86 16.83 -8.07
CA GLU A 182 -6.13 15.86 -8.88
C GLU A 182 -6.58 14.41 -8.60
N ILE A 183 -7.06 14.12 -7.39
CA ILE A 183 -7.24 12.75 -6.87
C ILE A 183 -8.26 11.97 -7.69
N GLY A 184 -9.39 12.58 -8.04
CA GLY A 184 -10.47 11.93 -8.82
C GLY A 184 -9.94 11.32 -10.12
N ALA A 185 -9.26 12.14 -10.92
CA ALA A 185 -8.72 11.71 -12.20
C ALA A 185 -7.58 10.70 -12.07
N LEU A 186 -6.68 10.90 -11.09
CA LEU A 186 -5.60 9.95 -10.80
C LEU A 186 -6.16 8.56 -10.45
N VAL A 187 -7.22 8.48 -9.63
CA VAL A 187 -7.86 7.21 -9.26
C VAL A 187 -8.40 6.48 -10.49
N ARG A 188 -9.19 7.16 -11.33
CA ARG A 188 -9.77 6.53 -12.55
C ARG A 188 -8.69 6.00 -13.47
N ASP A 189 -7.69 6.81 -13.73
CA ASP A 189 -6.65 6.46 -14.69
C ASP A 189 -5.73 5.36 -14.18
N CYS A 190 -5.40 5.37 -12.88
CA CYS A 190 -4.68 4.25 -12.25
C CYS A 190 -5.44 2.93 -12.41
N ILE A 191 -6.76 2.92 -12.18
CA ILE A 191 -7.59 1.72 -12.36
C ILE A 191 -7.64 1.31 -13.83
N SER A 192 -7.79 2.26 -14.76
CA SER A 192 -7.78 1.98 -16.21
C SER A 192 -6.46 1.37 -16.70
N LEU A 193 -5.35 1.72 -16.04
CA LEU A 193 -4.01 1.20 -16.29
C LEU A 193 -3.76 -0.18 -15.64
N GLY A 194 -4.72 -0.69 -14.87
CA GLY A 194 -4.62 -1.95 -14.14
C GLY A 194 -3.70 -1.88 -12.94
N LEU A 195 -3.60 -0.71 -12.29
CA LEU A 195 -2.83 -0.51 -11.07
C LEU A 195 -3.73 -0.65 -9.83
N THR A 196 -3.17 -1.19 -8.75
CA THR A 196 -3.86 -1.32 -7.45
C THR A 196 -3.54 -0.12 -6.57
N ILE A 197 -4.55 0.65 -6.19
CA ILE A 197 -4.34 1.91 -5.47
C ILE A 197 -4.21 1.67 -3.96
N ILE A 198 -3.21 2.33 -3.36
CA ILE A 198 -2.99 2.38 -1.91
C ILE A 198 -2.87 3.84 -1.48
N PRO A 199 -3.88 4.42 -0.82
CA PRO A 199 -3.75 5.75 -0.23
C PRO A 199 -2.83 5.72 0.98
N ARG A 200 -2.04 6.78 1.15
CA ARG A 200 -1.06 6.86 2.24
C ARG A 200 -0.84 8.29 2.71
N GLY A 201 -1.02 8.53 4.02
CA GLY A 201 -0.45 9.70 4.71
C GLY A 201 0.95 9.37 5.24
N GLY A 202 1.26 9.75 6.48
CA GLY A 202 2.59 9.50 7.09
C GLY A 202 2.99 8.04 7.35
N GLY A 203 2.21 7.04 6.91
CA GLY A 203 2.63 5.64 6.94
C GLY A 203 2.81 5.00 8.33
N THR A 204 2.21 5.56 9.37
CA THR A 204 2.42 5.14 10.77
C THR A 204 1.51 3.99 11.22
N GLY A 205 0.78 3.35 10.30
CA GLY A 205 -0.18 2.28 10.61
C GLY A 205 0.50 0.98 11.05
N TYR A 206 -0.18 0.18 11.89
CA TYR A 206 0.29 -1.11 12.41
C TYR A 206 -0.56 -2.30 11.92
N THR A 207 -1.36 -2.11 10.87
CA THR A 207 -2.27 -3.13 10.32
C THR A 207 -1.86 -3.61 8.93
N GLY A 208 -0.82 -3.02 8.32
CA GLY A 208 -0.43 -3.32 6.95
C GLY A 208 -1.25 -2.59 5.88
N GLY A 209 -2.14 -1.66 6.28
CA GLY A 209 -3.07 -0.98 5.37
C GLY A 209 -2.41 -0.11 4.29
N ALA A 210 -1.14 0.26 4.47
CA ALA A 210 -0.35 1.00 3.49
C ALA A 210 0.83 0.19 2.91
N VAL A 211 0.79 -1.15 3.03
CA VAL A 211 1.83 -2.05 2.52
C VAL A 211 1.44 -2.56 1.13
N PRO A 212 2.27 -2.36 0.09
CA PRO A 212 2.04 -2.95 -1.22
C PRO A 212 2.18 -4.48 -1.18
N LEU A 213 1.13 -5.16 -1.67
CA LEU A 213 1.09 -6.62 -1.77
C LEU A 213 1.17 -7.11 -3.24
N ASP A 214 1.06 -6.19 -4.20
CA ASP A 214 1.10 -6.48 -5.63
C ASP A 214 2.17 -5.60 -6.32
N PRO A 215 2.96 -6.13 -7.27
CA PRO A 215 4.00 -5.35 -7.98
C PRO A 215 3.44 -4.22 -8.86
N ARG A 216 2.12 -4.20 -9.15
CA ARG A 216 1.41 -3.13 -9.84
C ARG A 216 0.70 -2.16 -8.89
N SER A 217 1.01 -2.21 -7.59
CA SER A 217 0.50 -1.22 -6.65
C SER A 217 1.00 0.19 -6.98
N VAL A 218 0.10 1.16 -6.94
CA VAL A 218 0.40 2.60 -6.92
C VAL A 218 0.10 3.13 -5.54
N VAL A 219 1.06 3.84 -4.95
CA VAL A 219 0.84 4.54 -3.68
C VAL A 219 0.51 5.99 -3.98
N ILE A 220 -0.65 6.47 -3.53
CA ILE A 220 -1.02 7.89 -3.61
C ILE A 220 -0.74 8.52 -2.25
N ASN A 221 0.34 9.30 -2.17
CA ASN A 221 0.75 9.96 -0.94
C ASN A 221 0.03 11.32 -0.80
N THR A 222 -0.77 11.47 0.26
CA THR A 222 -1.59 12.66 0.51
C THR A 222 -0.92 13.70 1.40
N GLU A 223 0.34 13.52 1.82
CA GLU A 223 1.05 14.42 2.75
C GLU A 223 1.22 15.86 2.23
N LYS A 224 1.06 16.11 0.92
CA LYS A 224 1.05 17.46 0.34
C LYS A 224 -0.28 18.21 0.51
N LEU A 225 -1.37 17.51 0.86
CA LEU A 225 -2.69 18.08 1.12
C LEU A 225 -2.72 18.73 2.51
N LEU A 226 -2.05 19.88 2.63
CA LEU A 226 -1.72 20.55 3.90
C LEU A 226 -2.62 21.73 4.25
N ALA A 227 -3.71 21.96 3.49
CA ALA A 227 -4.65 23.05 3.77
C ALA A 227 -5.19 22.93 5.20
N MET A 228 -5.25 24.04 5.94
CA MET A 228 -5.77 24.07 7.30
C MET A 228 -6.42 25.42 7.57
N SER A 229 -7.66 25.40 8.08
CA SER A 229 -8.37 26.59 8.51
C SER A 229 -7.94 27.01 9.92
N PRO A 230 -8.24 28.24 10.36
CA PRO A 230 -8.32 28.51 11.79
C PRO A 230 -9.41 27.66 12.46
N VAL A 231 -9.41 27.64 13.79
CA VAL A 231 -10.52 27.10 14.57
C VAL A 231 -11.73 28.04 14.44
N GLU A 232 -12.88 27.48 14.09
CA GLU A 232 -14.12 28.22 13.82
C GLU A 232 -15.27 27.63 14.65
N GLU A 233 -16.14 28.49 15.15
CA GLU A 233 -17.38 28.09 15.82
C GLU A 233 -18.46 27.86 14.76
N CYS A 234 -18.97 26.63 14.64
CA CYS A 234 -20.04 26.30 13.71
C CYS A 234 -21.19 25.54 14.38
N VAL A 235 -22.39 25.70 13.86
CA VAL A 235 -23.55 24.91 14.29
C VAL A 235 -23.65 23.68 13.40
N LEU A 236 -23.57 22.49 13.99
CA LEU A 236 -23.67 21.22 13.26
C LEU A 236 -25.12 20.94 12.85
N PRO A 237 -25.35 20.29 11.71
CA PRO A 237 -26.69 20.08 11.17
C PRO A 237 -27.52 19.08 12.01
N GLY A 238 -28.85 19.26 11.97
CA GLY A 238 -29.82 18.29 12.49
C GLY A 238 -30.17 18.42 13.97
N LEU A 239 -29.47 19.25 14.74
CA LEU A 239 -29.84 19.51 16.14
C LEU A 239 -30.67 20.79 16.28
N ASP A 240 -31.72 20.69 17.10
CA ASP A 240 -32.54 21.82 17.54
C ASP A 240 -32.29 22.14 19.04
N GLY A 241 -32.75 23.31 19.50
CA GLY A 241 -32.74 23.68 20.91
C GLY A 241 -31.32 23.93 21.48
N PRO A 242 -31.05 23.62 22.76
CA PRO A 242 -29.74 23.88 23.40
C PRO A 242 -28.56 23.18 22.72
N MET A 243 -28.81 22.10 21.98
CA MET A 243 -27.82 21.34 21.24
C MET A 243 -27.50 21.94 19.86
N ALA A 244 -28.28 22.93 19.39
CA ALA A 244 -27.96 23.77 18.22
C ALA A 244 -26.95 24.89 18.55
N SER A 245 -26.14 24.70 19.58
CA SER A 245 -25.10 25.65 19.97
C SER A 245 -23.88 25.51 19.06
N ALA A 246 -23.18 26.62 18.85
CA ALA A 246 -21.95 26.61 18.08
C ALA A 246 -20.88 25.79 18.80
N TYR A 247 -20.11 25.03 18.03
CA TYR A 247 -19.04 24.16 18.49
C TYR A 247 -17.76 24.45 17.71
N ALA A 248 -16.62 24.36 18.40
CA ALA A 248 -15.32 24.61 17.80
C ALA A 248 -14.95 23.48 16.84
N THR A 249 -14.68 23.84 15.59
CA THR A 249 -14.26 22.94 14.51
C THR A 249 -12.99 23.46 13.84
N ILE A 250 -12.27 22.56 13.19
CA ILE A 250 -11.09 22.90 12.40
C ILE A 250 -11.12 22.05 11.12
N ARG A 251 -11.00 22.70 9.96
CA ARG A 251 -10.96 22.02 8.67
C ARG A 251 -9.51 21.80 8.28
N THR A 252 -9.19 20.61 7.80
CA THR A 252 -7.83 20.20 7.42
C THR A 252 -7.87 19.33 6.18
N GLY A 253 -6.87 19.44 5.32
CA GLY A 253 -6.59 18.44 4.28
C GLY A 253 -6.03 17.15 4.88
N ALA A 254 -6.13 16.07 4.13
CA ALA A 254 -5.75 14.72 4.58
C ALA A 254 -4.27 14.58 4.97
N GLY A 255 -3.38 15.43 4.44
CA GLY A 255 -1.94 15.40 4.67
C GLY A 255 -1.48 16.08 5.95
N VAL A 256 -2.35 16.85 6.61
CA VAL A 256 -1.96 17.63 7.80
C VAL A 256 -1.57 16.69 8.94
N VAL A 257 -0.37 16.90 9.51
CA VAL A 257 0.13 16.15 10.67
C VAL A 257 -0.73 16.45 11.90
N THR A 258 -1.12 15.40 12.63
CA THR A 258 -2.04 15.47 13.78
C THR A 258 -1.58 16.42 14.87
N ALA A 259 -0.27 16.47 15.15
CA ALA A 259 0.32 17.40 16.10
C ALA A 259 0.05 18.86 15.74
N ARG A 260 0.12 19.23 14.46
CA ARG A 260 -0.15 20.62 14.00
C ARG A 260 -1.60 21.03 14.23
N VAL A 261 -2.54 20.10 14.03
CA VAL A 261 -3.97 20.34 14.33
C VAL A 261 -4.19 20.51 15.83
N SER A 262 -3.49 19.70 16.63
CA SER A 262 -3.54 19.80 18.09
C SER A 262 -2.97 21.12 18.62
N GLU A 263 -1.87 21.60 18.04
CA GLU A 263 -1.27 22.91 18.34
C GLU A 263 -2.20 24.07 17.97
N ALA A 264 -2.80 24.02 16.77
CA ALA A 264 -3.77 25.03 16.33
C ALA A 264 -5.00 25.08 17.25
N ALA A 265 -5.53 23.92 17.65
CA ALA A 265 -6.61 23.85 18.62
C ALA A 265 -6.21 24.43 19.98
N ALA A 266 -5.03 24.07 20.49
CA ALA A 266 -4.52 24.58 21.76
C ALA A 266 -4.31 26.10 21.75
N ALA A 267 -3.81 26.67 20.63
CA ALA A 267 -3.67 28.10 20.45
C ALA A 267 -5.02 28.85 20.50
N ALA A 268 -6.11 28.19 20.11
CA ALA A 268 -7.48 28.70 20.23
C ALA A 268 -8.13 28.40 21.60
N GLY A 269 -7.39 27.88 22.58
CA GLY A 269 -7.94 27.49 23.89
C GLY A 269 -8.85 26.26 23.83
N ARG A 270 -8.72 25.42 22.79
CA ARG A 270 -9.49 24.19 22.58
C ARG A 270 -8.59 22.96 22.70
N VAL A 271 -9.20 21.78 22.82
CA VAL A 271 -8.49 20.50 22.85
C VAL A 271 -8.86 19.72 21.59
N PHE A 272 -7.86 19.33 20.79
CA PHE A 272 -8.07 18.34 19.75
C PHE A 272 -8.14 16.94 20.37
N ALA A 273 -9.24 16.23 20.09
CA ALA A 273 -9.58 14.97 20.76
C ALA A 273 -8.77 13.77 20.24
N VAL A 274 -8.49 13.71 18.94
CA VAL A 274 -7.85 12.55 18.29
C VAL A 274 -6.34 12.61 18.52
N ASP A 275 -5.81 11.75 19.41
CA ASP A 275 -4.43 11.80 19.91
C ASP A 275 -3.67 10.45 19.79
N PRO A 276 -3.56 9.85 18.59
CA PRO A 276 -2.79 8.62 18.43
C PRO A 276 -1.36 8.80 18.93
N THR A 277 -0.74 7.74 19.44
CA THR A 277 0.67 7.76 19.90
C THR A 277 1.63 8.28 18.81
N SER A 278 1.26 8.11 17.54
CA SER A 278 1.98 8.62 16.38
C SER A 278 1.59 10.05 15.95
N ALA A 279 1.02 10.89 16.83
CA ALA A 279 0.51 12.23 16.46
C ALA A 279 1.53 13.13 15.75
N GLU A 280 2.82 12.97 16.05
CA GLU A 280 3.95 13.72 15.43
C GLU A 280 4.22 13.33 13.96
N ALA A 281 3.67 12.21 13.49
CA ALA A 281 3.94 11.68 12.14
C ALA A 281 2.67 11.20 11.40
N SER A 282 1.59 10.90 12.11
CA SER A 282 0.31 10.54 11.51
C SER A 282 -0.40 11.76 10.94
N CYS A 283 -1.07 11.58 9.81
CA CYS A 283 -1.84 12.63 9.15
C CYS A 283 -3.35 12.43 9.36
N ILE A 284 -4.13 13.51 9.25
CA ILE A 284 -5.57 13.48 9.49
C ILE A 284 -6.30 12.48 8.60
N GLY A 285 -5.97 12.37 7.31
CA GLY A 285 -6.60 11.40 6.41
C GLY A 285 -6.42 9.95 6.88
N GLY A 286 -5.22 9.63 7.38
CA GLY A 286 -4.95 8.32 7.99
C GLY A 286 -5.71 8.12 9.31
N ASN A 287 -5.88 9.17 10.11
CA ASN A 287 -6.66 9.09 11.34
C ASN A 287 -8.13 8.83 11.08
N VAL A 288 -8.70 9.48 10.06
CA VAL A 288 -10.07 9.23 9.60
C VAL A 288 -10.19 7.80 9.09
N ALA A 289 -9.32 7.40 8.16
CA ALA A 289 -9.36 6.07 7.57
C ALA A 289 -9.25 4.96 8.63
N MET A 290 -8.39 5.13 9.61
CA MET A 290 -8.14 4.11 10.64
C MET A 290 -9.07 4.20 11.86
N ASN A 291 -10.03 5.15 11.85
CA ASN A 291 -10.79 5.55 13.04
C ASN A 291 -9.87 5.69 14.28
N ALA A 292 -8.82 6.48 14.13
CA ALA A 292 -7.74 6.55 15.10
C ALA A 292 -8.27 7.00 16.47
N GLY A 293 -7.68 6.43 17.51
CA GLY A 293 -7.90 6.85 18.89
C GLY A 293 -6.56 6.97 19.60
N GLY A 294 -6.61 7.46 20.82
CA GLY A 294 -5.46 7.56 21.71
C GLY A 294 -5.91 7.61 23.16
N LYS A 295 -5.12 8.26 24.02
CA LYS A 295 -5.40 8.28 25.47
C LYS A 295 -6.66 9.10 25.76
N LYS A 296 -6.92 10.15 24.97
CA LYS A 296 -8.10 11.00 25.07
C LYS A 296 -9.39 10.28 24.66
N ALA A 297 -9.32 9.16 23.94
CA ALA A 297 -10.51 8.45 23.48
C ALA A 297 -11.43 7.96 24.61
N VAL A 298 -10.88 7.79 25.82
CA VAL A 298 -11.67 7.47 27.03
C VAL A 298 -12.73 8.54 27.30
N LEU A 299 -12.41 9.82 27.10
CA LEU A 299 -13.34 10.92 27.33
C LEU A 299 -14.06 11.34 26.04
N TRP A 300 -13.34 11.44 24.93
CA TRP A 300 -13.84 12.07 23.69
C TRP A 300 -14.07 11.10 22.52
N GLY A 301 -13.84 9.80 22.69
CA GLY A 301 -14.00 8.81 21.61
C GLY A 301 -12.87 8.83 20.56
N THR A 302 -13.05 8.06 19.49
CA THR A 302 -12.12 7.93 18.36
C THR A 302 -12.42 8.98 17.28
N ALA A 303 -11.69 8.96 16.16
CA ALA A 303 -11.87 9.93 15.07
C ALA A 303 -13.34 10.08 14.63
N LEU A 304 -14.05 8.97 14.39
CA LEU A 304 -15.46 8.99 13.98
C LEU A 304 -16.38 9.72 14.97
N ASP A 305 -16.09 9.64 16.27
CA ASP A 305 -16.88 10.33 17.30
C ASP A 305 -16.74 11.85 17.23
N ASN A 306 -15.70 12.36 16.57
CA ASN A 306 -15.32 13.78 16.52
C ASN A 306 -15.45 14.41 15.13
N LEU A 307 -15.80 13.64 14.10
CA LEU A 307 -15.95 14.13 12.74
C LEU A 307 -17.31 14.82 12.55
N ALA A 308 -17.28 16.10 12.21
CA ALA A 308 -18.44 16.83 11.73
C ALA A 308 -18.80 16.39 10.29
N TRP A 309 -17.79 16.32 9.42
CA TRP A 309 -17.90 15.81 8.06
C TRP A 309 -16.50 15.47 7.51
N TRP A 310 -16.44 14.74 6.39
CA TRP A 310 -15.22 14.55 5.60
C TRP A 310 -15.55 14.36 4.12
N LYS A 311 -14.54 14.49 3.27
CA LYS A 311 -14.62 14.29 1.84
C LYS A 311 -13.66 13.19 1.40
N MET A 312 -14.06 12.45 0.38
CA MET A 312 -13.24 11.40 -0.20
C MET A 312 -13.50 11.21 -1.69
N VAL A 313 -12.57 10.53 -2.36
CA VAL A 313 -12.71 10.07 -3.73
C VAL A 313 -12.93 8.56 -3.74
N THR A 314 -14.01 8.09 -4.34
CA THR A 314 -14.38 6.67 -4.44
C THR A 314 -13.64 5.97 -5.60
N PRO A 315 -13.67 4.62 -5.72
CA PRO A 315 -12.90 3.88 -6.73
C PRO A 315 -13.34 4.14 -8.18
N ASP A 316 -14.54 4.65 -8.40
CA ASP A 316 -15.00 5.16 -9.69
C ASP A 316 -14.47 6.58 -9.99
N GLY A 317 -13.70 7.17 -9.07
CA GLY A 317 -13.11 8.49 -9.15
C GLY A 317 -14.11 9.64 -8.98
N ASN A 318 -15.27 9.35 -8.42
CA ASN A 318 -16.28 10.33 -8.02
C ASN A 318 -15.99 10.85 -6.61
N TRP A 319 -16.57 12.00 -6.28
CA TRP A 319 -16.44 12.56 -4.94
C TRP A 319 -17.58 12.11 -4.04
N LEU A 320 -17.29 11.94 -2.77
CA LEU A 320 -18.24 11.62 -1.74
C LEU A 320 -17.99 12.51 -0.52
N GLU A 321 -18.99 13.31 -0.15
CA GLU A 321 -19.03 14.02 1.12
C GLU A 321 -19.88 13.24 2.11
N VAL A 322 -19.33 13.03 3.30
CA VAL A 322 -20.01 12.36 4.40
C VAL A 322 -20.14 13.35 5.54
N GLU A 323 -21.38 13.73 5.87
CA GLU A 323 -21.68 14.72 6.90
C GLU A 323 -22.46 14.07 8.04
N ARG A 324 -21.98 14.23 9.28
CA ARG A 324 -22.65 13.71 10.46
C ARG A 324 -23.82 14.62 10.83
N LEU A 325 -25.01 14.05 10.85
CA LEU A 325 -26.23 14.72 11.29
C LEU A 325 -26.46 14.44 12.77
N GLU A 326 -27.16 15.34 13.45
CA GLU A 326 -27.62 15.15 14.84
C GLU A 326 -26.45 14.88 15.81
N HIS A 327 -25.29 15.47 15.52
CA HIS A 327 -24.06 15.24 16.27
C HIS A 327 -24.13 15.84 17.69
N ASN A 328 -24.58 15.06 18.67
CA ASN A 328 -24.78 15.51 20.07
C ASN A 328 -23.50 15.77 20.91
N PHE A 329 -22.34 15.86 20.27
CA PHE A 329 -21.00 16.05 20.87
C PHE A 329 -20.55 14.93 21.83
N GLY A 330 -21.30 13.84 21.90
CA GLY A 330 -20.99 12.63 22.65
C GLY A 330 -20.46 11.51 21.76
N LYS A 331 -20.15 10.39 22.41
CA LYS A 331 -19.67 9.19 21.72
C LYS A 331 -20.80 8.57 20.92
N ILE A 332 -20.48 8.13 19.71
CA ILE A 332 -21.43 7.65 18.72
C ILE A 332 -22.23 6.44 19.21
N HIS A 333 -21.64 5.60 20.06
CA HIS A 333 -22.27 4.38 20.58
C HIS A 333 -23.24 4.59 21.74
N GLU A 334 -23.30 5.80 22.29
CA GLU A 334 -24.26 6.18 23.33
C GLU A 334 -25.58 6.70 22.72
N GLN A 335 -25.57 7.02 21.42
CA GLN A 335 -26.77 7.43 20.69
C GLN A 335 -27.58 6.20 20.28
N GLU A 336 -28.91 6.30 20.38
CA GLU A 336 -29.82 5.23 19.93
C GLU A 336 -29.67 4.99 18.43
N THR A 337 -29.73 6.07 17.64
CA THR A 337 -29.53 6.05 16.18
C THR A 337 -28.57 7.17 15.77
N VAL A 338 -27.75 6.91 14.77
CA VAL A 338 -26.80 7.86 14.20
C VAL A 338 -27.05 8.01 12.70
N HIS A 339 -26.91 9.23 12.21
CA HIS A 339 -27.26 9.61 10.85
C HIS A 339 -26.10 10.26 10.12
N PHE A 340 -25.85 9.84 8.88
CA PHE A 340 -24.85 10.41 7.99
C PHE A 340 -25.50 10.76 6.65
N ARG A 341 -25.38 12.02 6.23
CA ARG A 341 -25.74 12.45 4.89
C ARG A 341 -24.58 12.16 3.95
N LEU A 342 -24.85 11.39 2.90
CA LEU A 342 -23.90 11.01 1.87
C LEU A 342 -24.25 11.74 0.57
N LYS A 343 -23.42 12.69 0.16
CA LYS A 343 -23.57 13.39 -1.14
C LYS A 343 -22.50 12.93 -2.10
N ARG A 344 -22.90 12.36 -3.23
CA ARG A 344 -22.00 11.93 -4.30
C ARG A 344 -21.98 12.97 -5.39
N PHE A 345 -20.81 13.38 -5.82
CA PHE A 345 -20.61 14.28 -6.94
C PHE A 345 -19.83 13.58 -8.05
N ASP A 346 -19.98 14.07 -9.28
CA ASP A 346 -19.16 13.62 -10.40
C ASP A 346 -17.68 13.86 -10.18
N ALA A 347 -16.86 13.26 -11.05
CA ALA A 347 -15.41 13.34 -11.06
C ALA A 347 -14.82 14.75 -10.92
N GLU A 348 -15.50 15.74 -11.48
CA GLU A 348 -15.11 17.15 -11.47
C GLU A 348 -15.52 17.85 -10.15
N GLY A 349 -16.39 17.22 -9.36
CA GLY A 349 -16.91 17.74 -8.09
C GLY A 349 -17.99 18.82 -8.26
N GLU A 350 -18.52 18.98 -9.47
CA GLU A 350 -19.42 20.09 -9.82
C GLU A 350 -20.90 19.67 -9.76
N ARG A 351 -21.20 18.42 -10.14
CA ARG A 351 -22.58 17.94 -10.26
C ARG A 351 -22.91 16.92 -9.17
N LEU A 352 -23.95 17.21 -8.39
CA LEU A 352 -24.55 16.22 -7.49
C LEU A 352 -25.17 15.07 -8.29
N ILE A 353 -24.69 13.85 -8.04
CA ILE A 353 -25.18 12.59 -8.62
C ILE A 353 -26.31 12.01 -7.77
N SER A 354 -26.08 11.92 -6.45
CA SER A 354 -27.04 11.35 -5.52
C SER A 354 -26.84 11.90 -4.12
N GLU A 355 -27.92 11.90 -3.34
CA GLU A 355 -27.91 12.19 -1.91
C GLU A 355 -28.72 11.11 -1.18
N GLU A 356 -28.15 10.56 -0.12
CA GLU A 356 -28.81 9.57 0.73
C GLU A 356 -28.48 9.82 2.21
N ILE A 357 -29.31 9.28 3.11
CA ILE A 357 -29.05 9.30 4.55
C ILE A 357 -28.81 7.86 5.01
N LEU A 358 -27.59 7.58 5.44
CA LEU A 358 -27.24 6.34 6.13
C LEU A 358 -27.66 6.47 7.61
N SER A 359 -28.47 5.53 8.08
CA SER A 359 -28.94 5.48 9.46
C SER A 359 -28.62 4.12 10.07
N MET A 360 -28.07 4.10 11.28
CA MET A 360 -27.76 2.85 11.99
C MET A 360 -27.84 3.04 13.51
N PRO A 361 -28.03 1.95 14.29
CA PRO A 361 -27.92 2.05 15.74
C PRO A 361 -26.53 2.52 16.15
N GLY A 362 -26.41 3.51 17.04
CA GLY A 362 -25.08 3.99 17.46
C GLY A 362 -24.22 2.87 18.05
N ALA A 363 -24.86 1.99 18.83
CA ALA A 363 -24.23 0.82 19.45
C ALA A 363 -23.52 -0.10 18.43
N SER A 364 -23.98 -0.18 17.17
CA SER A 364 -23.34 -1.05 16.16
C SER A 364 -21.95 -0.58 15.74
N CYS A 365 -21.57 0.67 16.05
CA CYS A 365 -20.22 1.17 15.79
C CYS A 365 -19.17 0.55 16.74
N ARG A 366 -19.60 -0.16 17.79
CA ARG A 366 -18.75 -0.78 18.80
C ARG A 366 -19.12 -2.24 19.02
N LYS A 367 -18.12 -3.04 19.37
CA LYS A 367 -18.31 -4.44 19.73
C LYS A 367 -18.57 -4.56 21.22
N GLU A 368 -19.79 -4.93 21.57
CA GLU A 368 -20.22 -5.14 22.94
C GLU A 368 -19.49 -6.32 23.62
N GLY A 369 -19.44 -6.29 24.97
CA GLY A 369 -18.99 -7.43 25.78
C GLY A 369 -17.46 -7.61 25.90
N LEU A 370 -16.64 -6.70 25.37
CA LEU A 370 -15.18 -6.84 25.38
C LEU A 370 -14.46 -6.12 26.54
N GLY A 371 -15.19 -5.50 27.47
CA GLY A 371 -14.61 -4.79 28.63
C GLY A 371 -13.74 -3.58 28.30
N LYS A 372 -13.64 -3.21 27.01
CA LYS A 372 -12.93 -2.06 26.46
C LYS A 372 -13.67 -1.57 25.21
N ASP A 373 -13.48 -0.30 24.87
CA ASP A 373 -14.14 0.31 23.71
C ASP A 373 -13.50 -0.19 22.39
N VAL A 374 -14.03 -1.28 21.83
CA VAL A 374 -13.55 -1.87 20.58
C VAL A 374 -14.46 -1.47 19.43
N THR A 375 -13.92 -0.70 18.50
CA THR A 375 -14.58 -0.35 17.24
C THR A 375 -14.98 -1.58 16.42
N ASP A 376 -16.22 -1.64 15.94
CA ASP A 376 -16.56 -2.54 14.83
C ASP A 376 -15.84 -2.08 13.57
N LYS A 377 -15.25 -3.00 12.79
CA LYS A 377 -14.41 -2.63 11.64
C LYS A 377 -15.22 -2.20 10.42
N PHE A 378 -16.46 -2.66 10.32
CA PHE A 378 -17.37 -2.32 9.22
C PHE A 378 -18.10 -0.99 9.45
N LEU A 379 -18.25 -0.58 10.72
CA LEU A 379 -18.89 0.68 11.12
C LEU A 379 -20.26 0.89 10.44
N GLY A 380 -21.03 -0.19 10.28
CA GLY A 380 -22.34 -0.18 9.65
C GLY A 380 -22.37 0.37 8.21
N GLY A 381 -21.23 0.36 7.50
CA GLY A 381 -21.13 0.84 6.13
C GLY A 381 -20.82 2.33 5.99
N VAL A 382 -20.38 3.02 7.07
CA VAL A 382 -19.90 4.40 6.99
C VAL A 382 -18.68 4.48 6.07
N PRO A 383 -18.73 5.27 4.98
CA PRO A 383 -17.64 5.32 4.00
C PRO A 383 -16.35 5.94 4.55
N GLY A 384 -15.21 5.48 4.05
CA GLY A 384 -13.88 6.02 4.28
C GLY A 384 -13.23 5.62 5.60
N VAL A 385 -14.02 5.40 6.66
CA VAL A 385 -13.56 5.08 8.01
C VAL A 385 -13.53 3.57 8.19
N GLN A 386 -12.45 2.90 7.80
CA GLN A 386 -12.30 1.44 7.84
C GLN A 386 -10.90 1.05 8.34
N LYS A 387 -10.82 0.35 9.48
CA LYS A 387 -9.54 0.00 10.13
C LYS A 387 -8.60 -0.91 9.32
N GLU A 388 -9.13 -1.66 8.35
CA GLU A 388 -8.38 -2.72 7.63
C GLU A 388 -8.52 -2.63 6.11
N GLY A 389 -8.96 -1.49 5.59
CA GLY A 389 -9.18 -1.23 4.18
C GLY A 389 -9.75 0.17 4.02
N THR A 390 -9.95 0.65 2.81
CA THR A 390 -10.74 1.86 2.59
C THR A 390 -11.45 1.73 1.25
N ASP A 391 -12.67 2.23 1.19
CA ASP A 391 -13.52 2.30 0.01
C ASP A 391 -13.35 3.64 -0.72
N GLY A 392 -12.23 4.33 -0.50
CA GLY A 392 -11.79 5.49 -1.27
C GLY A 392 -10.57 6.19 -0.66
N ILE A 393 -10.33 7.43 -1.04
CA ILE A 393 -9.20 8.24 -0.56
C ILE A 393 -9.75 9.46 0.16
N ILE A 394 -9.51 9.60 1.47
CA ILE A 394 -9.78 10.84 2.22
C ILE A 394 -8.85 11.94 1.69
N VAL A 395 -9.39 13.13 1.44
CA VAL A 395 -8.69 14.26 0.81
C VAL A 395 -8.70 15.50 1.68
#